data_AF-A0A4P2PWZ2-F1
#
_entry.id   AF-A0A4P2PWZ2-F1
#
_cell.length_a   1.000
_cell.length_b   1.000
_cell.length_c   1.000
_cell.angle_alpha   90.00
_cell.angle_beta   90.00
_cell.angle_gamma   90.00
#
_symmetry.space_group_name_H-M   'P 1'
#
loop_
_entity.id
_entity.type
_entity.pdbx_description
1 polymer ?
#
loop_
_entity_poly.entity_id
_entity_poly.type
_entity_poly.pdbx_seq_one_letter_code
_entity_poly.pdbx_strand_id
1 'polypeptide(L)'
;MITGPVSIVLLGCAGAPPPPAEQPEPAPAEAPASSAAPTPEAAPGAEAPVAEPAAASSAPEAPAAPRRDDSVPDDYALMHGDCVELGKQLTALTRSEQVAALSARLTAEQRSETEKRIDVVAATLGEQYAQACEQNVGKHVDPRSLKCAFDARTVKAFEACLNGPPSK
;
A
#
# COMPACT_ATOMS: atom_id res chain seq x y z
N MET A 1 -46.62 -8.65 -32.32
CA MET A 1 -45.59 -8.55 -33.36
C MET A 1 -45.55 -7.12 -33.88
N ILE A 2 -44.62 -6.30 -33.40
CA ILE A 2 -44.17 -5.03 -34.02
C ILE A 2 -42.66 -4.93 -33.76
N THR A 3 -41.99 -4.34 -34.73
CA THR A 3 -40.62 -4.55 -35.19
C THR A 3 -39.69 -3.39 -34.79
N GLY A 4 -38.41 -3.67 -34.55
CA GLY A 4 -37.30 -2.75 -34.87
C GLY A 4 -36.68 -1.91 -33.72
N PRO A 5 -35.60 -1.14 -34.00
CA PRO A 5 -34.22 -1.63 -33.94
C PRO A 5 -33.29 -0.83 -33.00
N VAL A 6 -32.08 -1.38 -32.81
CA VAL A 6 -30.87 -0.72 -32.28
C VAL A 6 -30.49 0.49 -33.14
N SER A 7 -30.26 1.67 -32.55
CA SER A 7 -29.33 2.68 -33.07
C SER A 7 -28.96 3.78 -32.07
N ILE A 8 -27.72 4.21 -32.25
CA ILE A 8 -26.81 4.98 -31.40
C ILE A 8 -27.15 6.48 -31.40
N VAL A 9 -26.95 7.15 -30.25
CA VAL A 9 -26.59 8.57 -30.23
C VAL A 9 -25.40 8.77 -29.27
N LEU A 10 -24.21 8.80 -29.86
CA LEU A 10 -23.10 9.64 -29.41
C LEU A 10 -23.42 11.08 -29.83
N LEU A 11 -23.06 12.07 -28.99
CA LEU A 11 -22.94 13.54 -29.15
C LEU A 11 -23.58 14.21 -27.91
N GLY A 12 -22.89 15.00 -27.06
CA GLY A 12 -21.53 15.52 -27.09
C GLY A 12 -21.19 16.23 -25.77
N CYS A 13 -19.94 16.71 -25.66
CA CYS A 13 -19.47 17.60 -24.60
C CYS A 13 -20.15 18.97 -24.72
N ALA A 14 -20.95 19.38 -23.73
CA ALA A 14 -21.19 20.79 -23.37
C ALA A 14 -22.03 20.84 -22.09
N GLY A 15 -21.43 21.22 -20.96
CA GLY A 15 -22.17 21.39 -19.72
C GLY A 15 -21.23 21.54 -18.54
N ALA A 16 -20.54 22.68 -18.46
CA ALA A 16 -19.87 23.09 -17.23
C ALA A 16 -20.92 23.16 -16.10
N PRO A 17 -20.67 22.58 -14.92
CA PRO A 17 -21.55 22.81 -13.78
C PRO A 17 -21.52 24.31 -13.43
N PRO A 18 -22.65 24.93 -13.05
CA PRO A 18 -22.65 26.30 -12.57
C PRO A 18 -21.78 26.41 -11.30
N PRO A 19 -21.08 27.53 -11.08
CA PRO A 19 -20.38 27.74 -9.83
C PRO A 19 -21.39 27.70 -8.65
N PRO A 20 -21.05 27.08 -7.52
CA PRO A 20 -21.87 27.16 -6.31
C PRO A 20 -22.05 28.62 -5.91
N ALA A 21 -23.29 28.97 -5.54
CA ALA A 21 -23.69 30.28 -5.07
C ALA A 21 -22.80 30.77 -3.90
N GLU A 22 -22.43 32.05 -3.96
CA GLU A 22 -21.78 32.80 -2.88
C GLU A 22 -22.55 32.59 -1.56
N GLN A 23 -21.89 31.92 -0.60
CA GLN A 23 -22.28 32.00 0.79
C GLN A 23 -21.55 33.19 1.45
N PRO A 24 -22.23 33.96 2.30
CA PRO A 24 -21.72 35.20 2.86
C PRO A 24 -20.50 34.99 3.76
N GLU A 25 -19.53 35.88 3.56
CA GLU A 25 -18.27 36.04 4.26
C GLU A 25 -18.48 36.30 5.76
N PRO A 26 -17.89 35.50 6.67
CA PRO A 26 -17.68 35.92 8.05
C PRO A 26 -16.42 36.79 8.14
N ALA A 27 -16.59 37.98 8.70
CA ALA A 27 -15.58 39.01 8.93
C ALA A 27 -14.31 38.50 9.66
N PRO A 28 -13.15 39.19 9.44
CA PRO A 28 -11.87 38.80 10.00
C PRO A 28 -11.81 39.10 11.51
N ALA A 29 -11.44 38.10 12.30
CA ALA A 29 -11.06 38.27 13.70
C ALA A 29 -9.55 38.04 13.84
N GLU A 30 -8.94 38.94 14.60
CA GLU A 30 -7.53 39.33 14.65
C GLU A 30 -6.53 38.23 15.06
N ALA A 31 -5.33 38.32 14.50
CA ALA A 31 -4.11 37.77 15.11
C ALA A 31 -3.61 38.71 16.22
N PRO A 32 -2.95 38.15 17.25
CA PRO A 32 -1.53 38.48 17.42
C PRO A 32 -0.72 37.20 17.70
N ALA A 33 0.30 36.89 16.92
CA ALA A 33 1.66 37.41 17.00
C ALA A 33 2.53 36.75 18.09
N SER A 34 3.63 36.17 17.60
CA SER A 34 4.98 36.25 18.19
C SER A 34 5.34 35.36 19.39
N SER A 35 6.11 34.31 19.11
CA SER A 35 7.41 34.01 19.75
C SER A 35 8.01 32.79 19.05
N ALA A 36 8.96 32.96 18.13
CA ALA A 36 10.40 33.02 18.40
C ALA A 36 10.95 31.65 18.89
N ALA A 37 11.53 30.89 17.96
CA ALA A 37 12.57 29.92 18.26
C ALA A 37 13.89 30.65 18.57
N PRO A 38 14.75 30.05 19.42
CA PRO A 38 16.08 29.61 18.94
C PRO A 38 16.44 28.24 19.59
N THR A 39 17.42 27.41 19.24
CA THR A 39 18.46 27.23 18.20
C THR A 39 19.04 25.82 18.53
N PRO A 40 19.53 25.03 17.56
CA PRO A 40 20.05 23.69 17.81
C PRO A 40 21.49 23.72 18.34
N GLU A 41 21.81 22.87 19.31
CA GLU A 41 23.17 22.72 19.87
C GLU A 41 23.80 21.38 19.46
N ALA A 42 24.92 21.50 18.73
CA ALA A 42 26.10 20.63 18.66
C ALA A 42 25.99 19.12 18.29
N ALA A 43 26.50 18.79 17.10
CA ALA A 43 27.46 17.67 16.93
C ALA A 43 28.90 18.23 17.17
N PRO A 44 30.02 17.47 17.19
CA PRO A 44 30.23 16.04 16.92
C PRO A 44 31.18 15.34 17.94
N GLY A 45 31.29 14.01 17.87
CA GLY A 45 32.28 13.25 18.66
C GLY A 45 32.65 11.95 17.99
N ALA A 46 33.65 12.02 17.11
CA ALA A 46 34.33 10.88 16.53
C ALA A 46 35.24 10.22 17.57
N GLU A 47 35.24 8.90 17.65
CA GLU A 47 36.44 8.13 17.98
C GLU A 47 36.30 6.69 17.45
N ALA A 48 37.06 6.41 16.39
CA ALA A 48 37.47 5.06 16.03
C ALA A 48 38.61 4.64 16.95
N PRO A 49 38.77 3.33 17.19
CA PRO A 49 40.11 2.77 16.98
C PRO A 49 40.08 1.58 16.01
N VAL A 50 41.04 1.64 15.10
CA VAL A 50 41.40 0.65 14.09
C VAL A 50 42.30 -0.45 14.70
N ALA A 51 42.30 -1.59 13.99
CA ALA A 51 43.36 -2.61 13.85
C ALA A 51 43.36 -3.85 14.80
N GLU A 52 42.76 -4.94 14.29
CA GLU A 52 43.37 -6.22 13.83
C GLU A 52 44.52 -6.91 14.63
N PRO A 53 44.85 -8.21 14.39
CA PRO A 53 44.10 -9.33 13.76
C PRO A 53 44.24 -10.68 14.53
N ALA A 54 43.80 -11.76 13.89
CA ALA A 54 44.14 -13.19 14.11
C ALA A 54 43.19 -14.01 15.01
N ALA A 55 42.41 -14.88 14.37
CA ALA A 55 42.67 -16.33 14.40
C ALA A 55 41.72 -17.05 13.46
N ALA A 56 42.28 -17.73 12.47
CA ALA A 56 41.61 -18.80 11.76
C ALA A 56 41.25 -19.89 12.79
N SER A 57 39.97 -20.19 12.94
CA SER A 57 39.54 -21.41 13.61
C SER A 57 38.43 -22.02 12.79
N SER A 58 38.81 -22.97 11.94
CA SER A 58 37.93 -23.90 11.27
C SER A 58 37.12 -24.65 12.33
N ALA A 59 35.87 -24.23 12.53
CA ALA A 59 34.90 -24.96 13.33
C ALA A 59 34.04 -25.83 12.38
N PRO A 60 33.72 -27.07 12.78
CA PRO A 60 33.10 -28.06 11.92
C PRO A 60 31.68 -27.66 11.55
N GLU A 61 31.34 -27.93 10.29
CA GLU A 61 30.04 -27.77 9.66
C GLU A 61 28.92 -28.30 10.59
N ALA A 62 28.15 -27.37 11.15
CA ALA A 62 26.93 -27.73 11.87
C ALA A 62 25.98 -28.41 10.88
N PRO A 63 25.28 -29.49 11.28
CA PRO A 63 24.32 -30.14 10.39
C PRO A 63 23.31 -29.10 9.95
N ALA A 64 23.22 -28.91 8.62
CA ALA A 64 22.24 -28.04 8.00
C ALA A 64 20.86 -28.36 8.60
N ALA A 65 20.20 -27.33 9.13
CA ALA A 65 18.82 -27.45 9.57
C ALA A 65 18.01 -28.14 8.47
N PRO A 66 17.10 -29.08 8.82
CA PRO A 66 16.27 -29.76 7.84
C PRO A 66 15.62 -28.70 6.97
N ARG A 67 15.89 -28.78 5.66
CA ARG A 67 15.21 -27.91 4.70
C ARG A 67 13.73 -28.11 4.92
N ARG A 68 13.03 -27.02 5.26
CA ARG A 68 11.58 -26.99 5.31
C ARG A 68 11.12 -27.54 3.96
N ASP A 69 10.43 -28.67 4.01
CA ASP A 69 9.79 -29.26 2.86
C ASP A 69 8.81 -28.22 2.32
N ASP A 70 9.14 -27.58 1.20
CA ASP A 70 8.33 -26.53 0.54
C ASP A 70 7.10 -27.13 -0.18
N SER A 71 6.68 -28.35 0.19
CA SER A 71 5.43 -28.93 -0.29
C SER A 71 4.28 -28.25 0.43
N VAL A 72 3.84 -27.11 -0.10
CA VAL A 72 2.53 -26.57 0.29
C VAL A 72 1.50 -27.58 -0.19
N PRO A 73 0.63 -28.10 0.70
CA PRO A 73 -0.40 -29.03 0.28
C PRO A 73 -1.28 -28.40 -0.80
N ASP A 74 -1.56 -29.12 -1.89
CA ASP A 74 -2.45 -28.69 -2.97
C ASP A 74 -3.88 -28.39 -2.46
N ASP A 75 -4.20 -28.82 -1.23
CA ASP A 75 -5.46 -28.62 -0.52
C ASP A 75 -5.43 -27.44 0.47
N TYR A 76 -4.59 -26.42 0.25
CA TYR A 76 -4.60 -25.24 1.10
C TYR A 76 -5.96 -24.51 1.09
N ALA A 77 -6.55 -24.37 2.28
CA ALA A 77 -7.76 -23.61 2.48
C ALA A 77 -7.42 -22.22 3.04
N LEU A 78 -8.04 -21.19 2.47
CA LEU A 78 -7.86 -19.81 2.88
C LEU A 78 -8.28 -19.61 4.34
N MET A 79 -7.40 -19.03 5.16
CA MET A 79 -7.65 -18.77 6.58
C MET A 79 -7.95 -17.30 6.84
N HIS A 80 -8.58 -17.00 7.98
CA HIS A 80 -8.79 -15.62 8.46
C HIS A 80 -7.48 -14.81 8.48
N GLY A 81 -6.40 -15.44 8.97
CA GLY A 81 -5.08 -14.81 9.01
C GLY A 81 -4.57 -14.40 7.62
N ASP A 82 -4.84 -15.19 6.58
CA ASP A 82 -4.42 -14.87 5.22
C ASP A 82 -5.14 -13.63 4.69
N CYS A 83 -6.44 -13.52 4.96
CA CYS A 83 -7.22 -12.37 4.55
C CYS A 83 -6.73 -11.07 5.20
N VAL A 84 -6.37 -11.13 6.48
CA VAL A 84 -5.76 -9.99 7.19
C VAL A 84 -4.41 -9.62 6.58
N GLU A 85 -3.53 -10.60 6.32
CA GLU A 85 -2.21 -10.33 5.75
C GLU A 85 -2.28 -9.84 4.29
N LEU A 86 -3.18 -10.38 3.48
CA LEU A 86 -3.44 -9.90 2.12
C LEU A 86 -3.95 -8.45 2.13
N GLY A 87 -4.85 -8.12 3.07
CA GLY A 87 -5.32 -6.74 3.27
C GLY A 87 -4.17 -5.79 3.62
N LYS A 88 -3.27 -6.18 4.52
CA LYS A 88 -2.07 -5.40 4.87
C LYS A 88 -1.14 -5.22 3.68
N GLN A 89 -0.92 -6.27 2.89
CA GLN A 89 -0.10 -6.19 1.67
C GLN A 89 -0.70 -5.16 0.69
N LEU A 90 -2.02 -5.21 0.47
CA LEU A 90 -2.70 -4.24 -0.39
C LEU A 90 -2.58 -2.81 0.14
N THR A 91 -2.71 -2.59 1.46
CA THR A 91 -2.47 -1.29 2.09
C THR A 91 -1.06 -0.79 1.81
N ALA A 92 -0.03 -1.62 2.02
CA ALA A 92 1.36 -1.25 1.82
C ALA A 92 1.65 -0.88 0.36
N LEU A 93 1.17 -1.69 -0.59
CA LEU A 93 1.33 -1.46 -2.02
C LEU A 93 0.63 -0.16 -2.46
N THR A 94 -0.61 0.03 -2.03
CA THR A 94 -1.41 1.22 -2.37
C THR A 94 -0.74 2.48 -1.84
N ARG A 95 -0.28 2.47 -0.59
CA ARG A 95 0.46 3.59 0.00
C ARG A 95 1.70 3.90 -0.81
N SER A 96 2.52 2.88 -1.09
CA SER A 96 3.78 3.05 -1.84
C SER A 96 3.55 3.69 -3.20
N GLU A 97 2.55 3.23 -3.95
CA GLU A 97 2.23 3.77 -5.28
C GLU A 97 1.71 5.21 -5.21
N GLN A 98 0.78 5.50 -4.29
CA GLN A 98 0.22 6.85 -4.17
C GLN A 98 1.25 7.87 -3.68
N VAL A 99 2.12 7.48 -2.74
CA VAL A 99 3.22 8.35 -2.28
C VAL A 99 4.22 8.60 -3.41
N ALA A 100 4.56 7.57 -4.19
CA ALA A 100 5.44 7.72 -5.35
C ALA A 100 4.83 8.60 -6.46
N ALA A 101 3.50 8.66 -6.55
CA ALA A 101 2.78 9.52 -7.49
C ALA A 101 2.65 10.98 -7.03
N LEU A 102 3.09 11.33 -5.81
CA LEU A 102 3.01 12.70 -5.31
C LEU A 102 3.89 13.66 -6.12
N SER A 103 3.32 14.82 -6.46
CA SER A 103 4.02 15.85 -7.21
C SER A 103 5.26 16.37 -6.47
N ALA A 104 6.34 16.58 -7.21
CA ALA A 104 7.54 17.26 -6.71
C ALA A 104 7.30 18.74 -6.37
N ARG A 105 6.16 19.32 -6.79
CA ARG A 105 5.81 20.72 -6.55
C ARG A 105 5.15 20.98 -5.19
N LEU A 106 4.79 19.93 -4.45
CA LEU A 106 4.21 20.06 -3.12
C LEU A 106 5.25 20.61 -2.14
N THR A 107 4.82 21.54 -1.29
CA THR A 107 5.60 21.90 -0.10
C THR A 107 5.72 20.72 0.86
N ALA A 108 6.67 20.76 1.79
CA ALA A 108 6.86 19.69 2.77
C ALA A 108 5.60 19.44 3.62
N GLU A 109 4.91 20.52 4.01
CA GLU A 109 3.70 20.45 4.83
C GLU A 109 2.51 19.85 4.06
N GLN A 110 2.31 20.27 2.81
CA GLN A 110 1.30 19.67 1.92
C GLN A 110 1.59 18.20 1.63
N ARG A 111 2.87 17.84 1.43
CA ARG A 111 3.28 16.46 1.22
C ARG A 111 2.94 15.61 2.45
N SER A 112 3.32 16.05 3.65
CA SER A 112 3.02 15.34 4.89
C SER A 112 1.51 15.16 5.12
N GLU A 113 0.71 16.20 4.91
CA GLU A 113 -0.75 16.12 5.03
C GLU A 113 -1.36 15.17 3.98
N THR A 114 -0.85 15.19 2.75
CA THR A 114 -1.32 14.28 1.69
C THR A 114 -0.93 12.84 2.00
N GLU A 115 0.27 12.58 2.51
CA GLU A 115 0.72 11.24 2.94
C GLU A 115 -0.18 10.69 4.05
N LYS A 116 -0.56 11.49 5.05
CA LYS A 116 -1.52 11.06 6.08
C LYS A 116 -2.87 10.66 5.49
N ARG A 117 -3.37 11.40 4.49
CA ARG A 117 -4.62 11.06 3.79
C ARG A 117 -4.48 9.77 2.99
N ILE A 118 -3.34 9.58 2.32
CA ILE A 118 -3.01 8.33 1.63
C ILE A 118 -3.01 7.17 2.62
N ASP A 119 -2.42 7.34 3.80
CA ASP A 119 -2.37 6.28 4.83
C ASP A 119 -3.78 5.83 5.25
N VAL A 120 -4.69 6.77 5.47
CA VAL A 120 -6.09 6.48 5.82
C VAL A 120 -6.81 5.75 4.68
N VAL A 121 -6.65 6.22 3.45
CA VAL A 121 -7.29 5.59 2.27
C VAL A 121 -6.74 4.18 2.04
N ALA A 122 -5.43 4.01 2.12
CA ALA A 122 -4.77 2.72 1.94
C ALA A 122 -5.16 1.72 3.05
N ALA A 123 -5.26 2.16 4.30
CA ALA A 123 -5.74 1.33 5.41
C ALA A 123 -7.20 0.89 5.18
N THR A 124 -8.07 1.83 4.82
CA THR A 124 -9.48 1.57 4.54
C THR A 124 -9.66 0.55 3.39
N LEU A 125 -8.85 0.66 2.34
CA LEU A 125 -8.86 -0.30 1.22
C LEU A 125 -8.41 -1.69 1.65
N GLY A 126 -7.33 -1.80 2.45
CA GLY A 126 -6.87 -3.08 2.96
C GLY A 126 -7.88 -3.74 3.91
N GLU A 127 -8.52 -2.96 4.78
CA GLU A 127 -9.58 -3.45 5.67
C GLU A 127 -10.79 -3.95 4.90
N GLN A 128 -11.28 -3.20 3.91
CA GLN A 128 -12.38 -3.63 3.05
C GLN A 128 -12.03 -4.90 2.26
N TYR A 129 -10.79 -4.99 1.77
CA TYR A 129 -10.31 -6.19 1.11
C TYR A 129 -10.33 -7.39 2.06
N ALA A 130 -9.77 -7.24 3.27
CA ALA A 130 -9.76 -8.31 4.26
C ALA A 130 -11.19 -8.77 4.59
N GLN A 131 -12.12 -7.85 4.82
CA GLN A 131 -13.53 -8.17 5.09
C GLN A 131 -14.21 -8.90 3.93
N ALA A 132 -13.93 -8.52 2.68
CA ALA A 132 -14.44 -9.21 1.51
C ALA A 132 -13.81 -10.62 1.35
N CYS A 133 -12.51 -10.73 1.67
CA CYS A 133 -11.77 -11.98 1.64
C CYS A 133 -12.33 -13.00 2.64
N GLU A 134 -12.80 -12.57 3.82
CA GLU A 134 -13.42 -13.44 4.83
C GLU A 134 -14.57 -14.32 4.28
N GLN A 135 -15.30 -13.83 3.27
CA GLN A 135 -16.36 -14.60 2.60
C GLN A 135 -15.87 -15.83 1.85
N ASN A 136 -14.54 -15.98 1.73
CA ASN A 136 -13.86 -17.08 1.07
C ASN A 136 -13.04 -17.95 2.02
N VAL A 137 -13.07 -17.67 3.33
CA VAL A 137 -12.38 -18.51 4.32
C VAL A 137 -12.93 -19.94 4.28
N GLY A 138 -12.03 -20.91 4.35
CA GLY A 138 -12.32 -22.33 4.19
C GLY A 138 -12.44 -22.80 2.73
N LYS A 139 -12.42 -21.90 1.75
CA LYS A 139 -12.33 -22.28 0.33
C LYS A 139 -10.90 -22.61 -0.04
N HIS A 140 -10.75 -23.59 -0.92
CA HIS A 140 -9.46 -23.96 -1.47
C HIS A 140 -8.96 -22.87 -2.41
N VAL A 141 -7.70 -22.49 -2.25
CA VAL A 141 -7.02 -21.48 -3.08
C VAL A 141 -5.67 -22.02 -3.50
N ASP A 142 -5.21 -21.66 -4.71
CA ASP A 142 -3.89 -22.07 -5.19
C ASP A 142 -2.80 -21.42 -4.30
N PRO A 143 -1.97 -22.21 -3.61
CA PRO A 143 -0.85 -21.68 -2.83
C PRO A 143 0.09 -20.78 -3.64
N ARG A 144 0.24 -21.05 -4.93
CA ARG A 144 1.11 -20.24 -5.82
C ARG A 144 0.52 -18.87 -6.06
N SER A 145 -0.79 -18.75 -6.22
CA SER A 145 -1.50 -17.47 -6.32
C SER A 145 -1.34 -16.64 -5.06
N LEU A 146 -1.48 -17.25 -3.88
CA LEU A 146 -1.26 -16.54 -2.60
C LEU A 146 0.18 -16.05 -2.47
N LYS A 147 1.16 -16.91 -2.74
CA LYS A 147 2.59 -16.53 -2.71
C LYS A 147 2.89 -15.40 -3.69
N CYS A 148 2.38 -15.49 -4.92
CA CYS A 148 2.48 -14.45 -5.93
C CYS A 148 1.95 -13.11 -5.41
N ALA A 149 0.79 -13.10 -4.75
CA ALA A 149 0.19 -11.90 -4.21
C ALA A 149 1.05 -11.26 -3.11
N PHE A 150 1.61 -12.07 -2.20
CA PHE A 150 2.52 -11.56 -1.17
C PHE A 150 3.85 -11.03 -1.73
N ASP A 151 4.36 -11.65 -2.80
CA ASP A 151 5.60 -11.22 -3.47
C ASP A 151 5.37 -10.03 -4.44
N ALA A 152 4.12 -9.65 -4.69
CA ALA A 152 3.78 -8.56 -5.60
C ALA A 152 4.37 -7.22 -5.15
N ARG A 153 4.79 -6.42 -6.13
CA ARG A 153 5.40 -5.08 -5.92
C ARG A 153 4.51 -3.93 -6.37
N THR A 154 3.39 -4.24 -7.00
CA THR A 154 2.40 -3.27 -7.46
C THR A 154 1.00 -3.79 -7.16
N VAL A 155 0.04 -2.89 -6.98
CA VAL A 155 -1.37 -3.24 -6.77
C VAL A 155 -1.87 -4.08 -7.94
N LYS A 156 -1.49 -3.71 -9.18
CA LYS A 156 -1.85 -4.47 -10.37
C LYS A 156 -1.32 -5.90 -10.37
N ALA A 157 -0.07 -6.12 -9.94
CA ALA A 157 0.49 -7.46 -9.87
C ALA A 157 -0.20 -8.29 -8.79
N PHE A 158 -0.47 -7.68 -7.63
CA PHE A 158 -1.23 -8.29 -6.54
C PHE A 158 -2.60 -8.79 -7.01
N GLU A 159 -3.36 -7.94 -7.70
CA GLU A 159 -4.66 -8.31 -8.26
C GLU A 159 -4.56 -9.40 -9.32
N ALA A 160 -3.53 -9.35 -10.17
CA ALA A 160 -3.31 -10.35 -11.20
C ALA A 160 -2.99 -11.74 -10.61
N CYS A 161 -2.27 -11.80 -9.49
CA CYS A 161 -1.98 -13.06 -8.80
C CYS A 161 -3.26 -13.75 -8.27
N LEU A 162 -4.21 -12.96 -7.78
CA LEU A 162 -5.42 -13.45 -7.12
C LEU A 162 -6.58 -13.71 -8.10
N ASN A 163 -6.62 -12.98 -9.23
CA ASN A 163 -7.67 -13.09 -10.25
C ASN A 163 -7.18 -13.75 -11.55
N GLY A 164 -5.92 -14.19 -11.58
CA GLY A 164 -5.33 -14.86 -12.72
C GLY A 164 -5.95 -16.23 -12.98
N PRO A 165 -5.82 -16.76 -14.21
CA PRO A 165 -6.21 -18.15 -14.47
C PRO A 165 -5.42 -19.07 -13.53
N PRO A 166 -6.05 -20.14 -13.01
CA PRO A 166 -5.36 -21.06 -12.11
C PRO A 166 -4.10 -21.58 -12.79
N SER A 167 -2.97 -21.44 -12.11
CA SER A 167 -1.67 -21.89 -12.59
C SER A 167 -1.75 -23.40 -12.84
N LYS A 168 -1.61 -23.83 -14.10
CA LYS A 168 -1.61 -25.27 -14.46
C LYS A 168 -0.42 -26.02 -13.88
#